data_AF-A0A6N2L2F1-F1
#
_entry.id   AF-A0A6N2L2F1-F1
#
_cell.length_a   1.000
_cell.length_b   1.000
_cell.length_c   1.000
_cell.angle_alpha   90.00
_cell.angle_beta   90.00
_cell.angle_gamma   90.00
#
_symmetry.space_group_name_H-M   'P 1'
#
loop_
_entity.id
_entity.type
_entity.pdbx_description
1 polymer ?
#
loop_
_entity_poly.entity_id
_entity_poly.type
_entity_poly.pdbx_seq_one_letter_code
_entity_poly.pdbx_strand_id
1 'polypeptide(L)'
;MAGEGKQKEEATTMEAGLLDSIISRLLEFRQTRLAKQPRVQLSENEIRQLCAVSRDIFLQQPNLLELEAPIKICGDIHGQYSDLLRLFEYGGFPPSANYLFLGDYVDRGKQSLETICLLLAYKIKYPENFFLLRGNHESASINRIYGFYDECKRRFNVKLWKTFTDCFNCLPVAALIDDKILCMHGGLSPDLTNLDQIRNLPRPTDIPDSGLLCDLLWSDPDKDIKGWGMNDRGVSYTFGPDKVAEFLMKSDMDLVCRAHQVVEDGYEFFAERQLVTIFSAPNYCGEFDNAGAMMSVDETLMCSFQILKPAEKRFGASFQVHHKENHLAMEMLSSKPHQHSAAANMMVHVSCFKGMGYLMKRLRSQELPKFIVWS
;
A
#
# COMPACT_ATOMS: atom_id res chain seq x y z
N MET A 1 47.46 -20.88 -13.55
CA MET A 1 46.24 -20.91 -12.71
C MET A 1 46.02 -19.50 -12.21
N ALA A 2 45.08 -18.78 -12.81
CA ALA A 2 44.73 -17.43 -12.39
C ALA A 2 43.82 -17.53 -11.17
N GLY A 3 44.20 -16.88 -10.07
CA GLY A 3 43.36 -16.75 -8.88
C GLY A 3 42.27 -15.72 -9.14
N GLU A 4 41.02 -16.16 -9.11
CA GLU A 4 39.86 -15.27 -9.10
C GLU A 4 39.76 -14.61 -7.73
N GLY A 5 40.10 -13.32 -7.68
CA GLY A 5 39.79 -12.48 -6.53
C GLY A 5 38.29 -12.22 -6.47
N LYS A 6 37.60 -12.86 -5.53
CA LYS A 6 36.28 -12.39 -5.08
C LYS A 6 36.47 -11.01 -4.45
N GLN A 7 36.08 -9.96 -5.17
CA GLN A 7 35.84 -8.66 -4.56
C GLN A 7 34.70 -8.85 -3.55
N LYS A 8 34.98 -8.65 -2.26
CA LYS A 8 33.93 -8.40 -1.26
C LYS A 8 33.26 -7.09 -1.69
N GLU A 9 32.00 -7.16 -2.10
CA GLU A 9 31.15 -5.97 -2.17
C GLU A 9 31.12 -5.36 -0.75
N GLU A 10 31.71 -4.18 -0.59
CA GLU A 10 31.51 -3.37 0.61
C GLU A 10 30.01 -3.05 0.71
N ALA A 11 29.41 -3.32 1.87
CA ALA A 11 28.02 -2.98 2.11
C ALA A 11 27.82 -1.48 1.89
N THR A 12 26.86 -1.11 1.03
CA THR A 12 26.53 0.29 0.80
C THR A 12 25.93 0.86 2.09
N THR A 13 26.69 1.67 2.82
CA THR A 13 26.19 2.34 4.04
C THR A 13 25.96 3.82 3.78
N MET A 14 24.85 4.37 4.27
CA MET A 14 24.60 5.80 4.27
C MET A 14 25.15 6.44 5.55
N GLU A 15 25.82 7.58 5.44
CA GLU A 15 26.24 8.34 6.62
C GLU A 15 25.01 8.79 7.42
N ALA A 16 24.98 8.51 8.73
CA ALA A 16 23.84 8.82 9.58
C ALA A 16 23.48 10.32 9.58
N GLY A 17 24.48 11.21 9.59
CA GLY A 17 24.25 12.66 9.54
C GLY A 17 23.61 13.13 8.23
N LEU A 18 23.97 12.50 7.11
CA LEU A 18 23.36 12.77 5.81
C LEU A 18 21.90 12.29 5.78
N LEU A 19 21.64 11.08 6.27
CA LEU A 19 20.28 10.53 6.36
C LEU A 19 19.37 11.41 7.23
N ASP A 20 19.84 11.84 8.39
CA ASP A 20 19.08 12.73 9.29
C ASP A 20 18.81 14.10 8.65
N SER A 21 19.77 14.64 7.89
CA SER A 21 19.60 15.85 7.09
C SER A 21 18.56 15.69 5.98
N ILE A 22 18.53 14.54 5.30
CA ILE A 22 17.52 14.23 4.27
C ILE A 22 16.12 14.16 4.90
N ILE A 23 15.96 13.41 5.99
CA ILE A 23 14.67 13.28 6.70
C ILE A 23 14.21 14.67 7.16
N SER A 24 15.10 15.46 7.77
CA SER A 24 14.77 16.82 8.23
C SER A 24 14.25 17.71 7.10
N ARG A 25 14.96 17.75 5.96
CA ARG A 25 14.52 18.53 4.77
C ARG A 25 13.19 18.04 4.20
N LEU A 26 12.95 16.73 4.19
CA LEU A 26 11.67 16.16 3.76
C LEU A 26 10.53 16.59 4.70
N LEU A 27 10.77 16.62 6.01
CA LEU A 27 9.77 17.01 7.01
C LEU A 27 9.58 18.53 7.15
N GLU A 28 10.56 19.35 6.83
CA GLU A 28 10.46 20.83 6.86
C GLU A 28 9.37 21.39 5.92
N PHE A 29 8.96 20.61 4.91
CA PHE A 29 7.80 20.90 4.05
C PHE A 29 6.53 21.25 4.87
N ARG A 30 6.43 20.76 6.11
CA ARG A 30 5.34 21.06 7.05
C ARG A 30 5.19 22.55 7.37
N GLN A 31 6.27 23.34 7.36
CA GLN A 31 6.26 24.73 7.86
C GLN A 31 5.88 25.77 6.79
N THR A 32 5.96 25.42 5.52
CA THR A 32 5.73 26.35 4.40
C THR A 32 4.28 26.33 3.92
N ARG A 33 3.35 26.80 4.77
CA ARG A 33 1.93 27.03 4.37
C ARG A 33 1.72 28.27 3.50
N LEU A 34 2.76 29.10 3.32
CA LEU A 34 2.67 30.41 2.67
C LEU A 34 3.74 30.53 1.58
N ALA A 35 3.36 30.16 0.36
CA ALA A 35 4.00 30.37 -0.95
C ALA A 35 4.05 29.04 -1.73
N LYS A 36 3.58 29.06 -2.99
CA LYS A 36 3.69 28.01 -4.03
C LYS A 36 4.45 26.74 -3.58
N GLN A 37 3.72 25.66 -3.26
CA GLN A 37 4.22 24.34 -2.81
C GLN A 37 5.74 24.14 -3.01
N PRO A 38 6.58 24.47 -2.01
CA PRO A 38 8.02 24.40 -2.17
C PRO A 38 8.42 22.93 -2.24
N ARG A 39 9.03 22.52 -3.34
CA ARG A 39 9.52 21.15 -3.52
C ARG A 39 10.73 20.93 -2.63
N VAL A 40 10.84 19.74 -2.04
CA VAL A 40 12.03 19.38 -1.25
C VAL A 40 13.20 19.21 -2.22
N GLN A 41 14.31 19.90 -1.94
CA GLN A 41 15.52 19.82 -2.74
C GLN A 41 16.43 18.71 -2.20
N LEU A 42 16.33 17.54 -2.82
CA LEU A 42 17.31 16.46 -2.72
C LEU A 42 18.15 16.44 -4.00
N SER A 43 19.44 16.23 -3.87
CA SER A 43 20.34 15.99 -4.99
C SER A 43 20.12 14.59 -5.57
N GLU A 44 20.46 14.41 -6.85
CA GLU A 44 20.36 13.09 -7.49
C GLU A 44 21.20 12.03 -6.78
N ASN A 45 22.38 12.41 -6.26
CA ASN A 45 23.25 11.48 -5.54
C ASN A 45 22.63 11.01 -4.22
N GLU A 46 21.99 11.90 -3.46
CA GLU A 46 21.27 11.52 -2.24
C GLU A 46 20.15 10.53 -2.54
N ILE A 47 19.36 10.76 -3.59
CA ILE A 47 18.29 9.84 -3.99
C ILE A 47 18.86 8.48 -4.44
N ARG A 48 19.95 8.48 -5.20
CA ARG A 48 20.64 7.24 -5.59
C ARG A 48 21.13 6.45 -4.38
N GLN A 49 21.67 7.13 -3.37
CA GLN A 49 22.10 6.49 -2.12
C GLN A 49 20.93 5.92 -1.34
N LEU A 50 19.80 6.64 -1.25
CA LEU A 50 18.57 6.11 -0.64
C LEU A 50 18.18 4.79 -1.31
N CYS A 51 18.06 4.77 -2.65
CA CYS A 51 17.70 3.56 -3.38
C CYS A 51 18.69 2.41 -3.19
N ALA A 52 20.00 2.69 -3.24
CA ALA A 52 21.02 1.65 -3.12
C ALA A 52 21.01 1.01 -1.73
N VAL A 53 20.97 1.82 -0.68
CA VAL A 53 21.03 1.34 0.71
C VAL A 53 19.72 0.65 1.10
N SER A 54 18.56 1.21 0.71
CA SER A 54 17.28 0.54 0.98
C SER A 54 17.15 -0.77 0.22
N ARG A 55 17.64 -0.85 -1.03
CA ARG A 55 17.68 -2.08 -1.82
C ARG A 55 18.45 -3.17 -1.08
N ASP A 56 19.64 -2.85 -0.56
CA ASP A 56 20.47 -3.82 0.16
C ASP A 56 19.76 -4.30 1.44
N ILE A 57 19.05 -3.42 2.16
CA ILE A 57 18.21 -3.80 3.31
C ILE A 57 17.07 -4.74 2.87
N PHE A 58 16.36 -4.42 1.79
CA PHE A 58 15.26 -5.27 1.32
C PHE A 58 15.74 -6.67 0.93
N LEU A 59 16.91 -6.78 0.28
CA LEU A 59 17.49 -8.08 -0.09
C LEU A 59 17.97 -8.90 1.12
N GLN A 60 18.34 -8.25 2.23
CA GLN A 60 18.72 -8.92 3.47
C GLN A 60 17.52 -9.42 4.27
N GLN A 61 16.38 -8.74 4.18
CA GLN A 61 15.12 -9.15 4.81
C GLN A 61 14.36 -10.15 3.92
N PRO A 62 13.51 -11.04 4.47
CA PRO A 62 12.79 -12.04 3.68
C PRO A 62 11.73 -11.42 2.77
N ASN A 63 11.29 -12.16 1.76
CA ASN A 63 10.27 -11.69 0.82
C ASN A 63 8.84 -11.76 1.40
N LEU A 64 8.64 -12.68 2.35
CA LEU A 64 7.53 -12.69 3.30
C LEU A 64 8.10 -12.20 4.63
N LEU A 65 7.76 -10.98 5.03
CA LEU A 65 8.18 -10.43 6.32
C LEU A 65 7.43 -11.14 7.46
N GLU A 66 8.11 -11.42 8.56
CA GLU A 66 7.50 -11.94 9.79
C GLU A 66 7.62 -10.83 10.84
N LEU A 67 6.49 -10.27 11.24
CA LEU A 67 6.39 -9.02 12.02
C LEU A 67 5.57 -9.25 13.28
N GLU A 68 5.76 -8.37 14.27
CA GLU A 68 5.05 -8.41 15.55
C GLU A 68 4.30 -7.09 15.77
N ALA A 69 3.13 -7.17 16.40
CA ALA A 69 2.41 -6.02 16.93
C ALA A 69 3.15 -5.43 18.17
N PRO A 70 2.98 -4.14 18.49
CA PRO A 70 2.05 -3.19 17.89
C PRO A 70 2.57 -2.61 16.55
N ILE A 71 1.69 -2.47 15.57
CA ILE A 71 2.03 -1.96 14.24
C ILE A 71 0.87 -1.22 13.57
N LYS A 72 1.20 -0.20 12.78
CA LYS A 72 0.25 0.56 11.97
C LYS A 72 0.38 0.19 10.49
N ILE A 73 -0.72 -0.24 9.88
CA ILE A 73 -0.79 -0.69 8.49
C ILE A 73 -1.44 0.39 7.63
N CYS A 74 -0.76 0.78 6.56
CA CYS A 74 -1.21 1.80 5.62
C CYS A 74 -1.32 1.21 4.20
N GLY A 75 -2.38 1.57 3.48
CA GLY A 75 -2.56 1.24 2.07
C GLY A 75 -1.89 2.25 1.13
N ASP A 76 -2.49 2.42 -0.05
CA ASP A 76 -1.99 3.25 -1.13
C ASP A 76 -1.77 4.72 -0.73
N ILE A 77 -0.70 5.33 -1.25
CA ILE A 77 -0.34 6.73 -1.02
C ILE A 77 -0.30 7.54 -2.32
N HIS A 78 0.14 6.92 -3.42
CA HIS A 78 0.13 7.48 -4.78
C HIS A 78 0.61 8.93 -4.87
N GLY A 79 1.80 9.20 -4.32
CA GLY A 79 2.43 10.52 -4.40
C GLY A 79 1.66 11.66 -3.73
N GLN A 80 0.66 11.37 -2.88
CA GLN A 80 -0.03 12.37 -2.04
C GLN A 80 0.80 12.71 -0.80
N TYR A 81 1.98 13.29 -1.03
CA TYR A 81 2.98 13.54 0.02
C TYR A 81 2.46 14.32 1.23
N SER A 82 1.63 15.35 0.99
CA SER A 82 1.03 16.12 2.10
C SER A 82 0.13 15.26 2.98
N ASP A 83 -0.58 14.28 2.41
CA ASP A 83 -1.44 13.38 3.16
C ASP A 83 -0.64 12.29 3.87
N LEU A 84 0.48 11.82 3.29
CA LEU A 84 1.45 10.98 4.01
C LEU A 84 1.97 11.66 5.28
N LEU A 85 2.31 12.96 5.20
CA LEU A 85 2.75 13.70 6.39
C LEU A 85 1.62 13.83 7.43
N ARG A 86 0.37 14.07 6.98
CA ARG A 86 -0.81 14.07 7.87
C ARG A 86 -1.04 12.69 8.52
N LEU A 87 -0.78 11.61 7.79
CA LEU A 87 -0.86 10.24 8.29
C LEU A 87 0.14 10.06 9.44
N PHE A 88 1.39 10.45 9.27
CA PHE A 88 2.37 10.41 10.36
C PHE A 88 2.07 11.37 11.52
N GLU A 89 1.47 12.53 11.27
CA GLU A 89 1.00 13.42 12.34
C GLU A 89 -0.09 12.77 13.19
N TYR A 90 -0.94 11.94 12.59
CA TYR A 90 -2.06 11.28 13.28
C TYR A 90 -1.67 9.94 13.92
N GLY A 91 -0.80 9.17 13.26
CA GLY A 91 -0.33 7.87 13.73
C GLY A 91 0.95 7.92 14.56
N GLY A 92 1.67 9.05 14.58
CA GLY A 92 2.98 9.19 15.20
C GLY A 92 4.13 8.99 14.20
N PHE A 93 5.12 9.87 14.23
CA PHE A 93 6.28 9.77 13.34
C PHE A 93 7.21 8.62 13.77
N PRO A 94 7.79 7.84 12.83
CA PRO A 94 8.80 6.86 13.17
C PRO A 94 9.96 7.49 13.99
N PRO A 95 10.41 6.84 15.09
CA PRO A 95 10.08 5.48 15.53
C PRO A 95 8.99 5.43 16.63
N SER A 96 8.17 6.47 16.81
CA SER A 96 7.14 6.45 17.87
C SER A 96 6.04 5.39 17.64
N ALA A 97 5.92 4.89 16.41
CA ALA A 97 5.08 3.76 16.06
C ALA A 97 5.77 2.94 14.96
N ASN A 98 5.53 1.62 14.97
CA ASN A 98 5.96 0.73 13.90
C ASN A 98 5.00 0.85 12.72
N TYR A 99 5.51 0.72 11.49
CA TYR A 99 4.72 0.87 10.27
C TYR A 99 4.94 -0.26 9.28
N LEU A 100 3.84 -0.71 8.67
CA LEU A 100 3.81 -1.51 7.46
C LEU A 100 3.02 -0.75 6.39
N PHE A 101 3.63 -0.48 5.24
CA PHE A 101 2.89 0.03 4.08
C PHE A 101 2.69 -1.08 3.05
N LEU A 102 1.51 -1.12 2.44
CA LEU A 102 1.08 -2.22 1.57
C LEU A 102 1.46 -2.05 0.11
N GLY A 103 1.98 -0.88 -0.31
CA GLY A 103 2.40 -0.62 -1.69
C GLY A 103 1.82 0.68 -2.26
N ASP A 104 2.01 0.86 -3.55
CA ASP A 104 1.48 1.97 -4.36
C ASP A 104 1.85 3.35 -3.79
N TYR A 105 3.16 3.58 -3.72
CA TYR A 105 3.77 4.80 -3.22
C TYR A 105 3.78 5.91 -4.26
N VAL A 106 3.95 5.52 -5.52
CA VAL A 106 4.19 6.43 -6.65
C VAL A 106 2.99 6.48 -7.61
N ASP A 107 3.13 7.30 -8.65
CA ASP A 107 2.13 7.58 -9.69
C ASP A 107 0.90 8.34 -9.20
N ARG A 108 0.12 8.85 -10.17
CA ARG A 108 -1.19 9.53 -10.03
C ARG A 108 -1.14 10.87 -9.28
N GLY A 109 -0.52 10.93 -8.11
CA GLY A 109 -0.29 12.15 -7.36
C GLY A 109 0.87 12.98 -7.89
N LYS A 110 1.11 14.11 -7.21
CA LYS A 110 1.99 15.19 -7.70
C LYS A 110 3.42 15.12 -7.18
N GLN A 111 3.65 14.36 -6.10
CA GLN A 111 4.89 14.38 -5.32
C GLN A 111 5.32 12.95 -4.99
N SER A 112 5.42 12.10 -6.01
CA SER A 112 5.84 10.70 -5.84
C SER A 112 7.28 10.61 -5.36
N LEU A 113 8.16 11.51 -5.84
CA LEU A 113 9.57 11.52 -5.43
C LEU A 113 9.73 11.82 -3.93
N GLU A 114 9.07 12.85 -3.40
CA GLU A 114 9.11 13.14 -1.96
C GLU A 114 8.54 12.00 -1.13
N THR A 115 7.43 11.42 -1.59
CA THR A 115 6.76 10.28 -0.95
C THR A 115 7.71 9.10 -0.81
N ILE A 116 8.24 8.59 -1.92
CA ILE A 116 9.11 7.42 -1.87
C ILE A 116 10.44 7.73 -1.19
N CYS A 117 11.02 8.92 -1.34
CA CYS A 117 12.28 9.26 -0.67
C CYS A 117 12.13 9.28 0.85
N LEU A 118 11.01 9.77 1.39
CA LEU A 118 10.76 9.75 2.84
C LEU A 118 10.58 8.32 3.35
N LEU A 119 9.81 7.50 2.63
CA LEU A 119 9.60 6.09 2.98
C LEU A 119 10.91 5.29 2.97
N LEU A 120 11.74 5.45 1.94
CA LEU A 120 13.07 4.80 1.89
C LEU A 120 14.01 5.33 2.98
N ALA A 121 13.99 6.64 3.27
CA ALA A 121 14.80 7.20 4.34
C ALA A 121 14.41 6.62 5.71
N TYR A 122 13.11 6.48 6.00
CA TYR A 122 12.65 5.80 7.21
C TYR A 122 12.99 4.31 7.23
N LYS A 123 12.92 3.62 6.08
CA LYS A 123 13.36 2.22 5.99
C LYS A 123 14.84 2.07 6.37
N ILE A 124 15.70 2.99 5.91
CA ILE A 124 17.12 2.97 6.24
C ILE A 124 17.35 3.34 7.71
N LYS A 125 16.62 4.32 8.24
CA LYS A 125 16.78 4.80 9.62
C LYS A 125 16.28 3.80 10.66
N TYR A 126 15.19 3.09 10.36
CA TYR A 126 14.46 2.20 11.26
C TYR A 126 14.14 0.86 10.57
N PRO A 127 15.16 0.07 10.17
CA PRO A 127 14.96 -1.11 9.33
C PRO A 127 14.11 -2.20 9.97
N GLU A 128 14.04 -2.24 11.31
CA GLU A 128 13.29 -3.21 12.11
C GLU A 128 11.97 -2.65 12.68
N ASN A 129 11.59 -1.41 12.34
CA ASN A 129 10.35 -0.78 12.80
C ASN A 129 9.52 -0.17 11.65
N PHE A 130 10.08 -0.14 10.43
CA PHE A 130 9.47 0.47 9.26
C PHE A 130 9.58 -0.47 8.06
N PHE A 131 8.44 -0.86 7.51
CA PHE A 131 8.33 -1.91 6.51
C PHE A 131 7.52 -1.42 5.31
N LEU A 132 7.97 -1.79 4.12
CA LEU A 132 7.40 -1.39 2.85
C LEU A 132 7.21 -2.63 1.99
N LEU A 133 5.97 -2.97 1.66
CA LEU A 133 5.66 -4.00 0.68
C LEU A 133 5.69 -3.43 -0.74
N ARG A 134 5.71 -4.31 -1.72
CA ARG A 134 5.58 -3.93 -3.12
C ARG A 134 4.10 -3.78 -3.48
N GLY A 135 3.73 -2.68 -4.12
CA GLY A 135 2.46 -2.55 -4.85
C GLY A 135 2.63 -2.79 -6.34
N ASN A 136 1.53 -2.79 -7.10
CA ASN A 136 1.59 -2.98 -8.54
C ASN A 136 2.19 -1.76 -9.28
N HIS A 137 2.15 -0.57 -8.67
CA HIS A 137 2.80 0.64 -9.19
C HIS A 137 4.33 0.66 -8.97
N GLU A 138 4.87 -0.19 -8.11
CA GLU A 138 6.31 -0.42 -7.98
C GLU A 138 6.84 -1.39 -9.07
N SER A 139 6.38 -1.20 -10.30
CA SER A 139 6.86 -1.87 -11.53
C SER A 139 7.11 -0.86 -12.64
N ALA A 140 8.15 -1.13 -13.44
CA ALA A 140 8.54 -0.29 -14.55
C ALA A 140 7.43 -0.16 -15.60
N SER A 141 6.66 -1.21 -15.89
CA SER A 141 5.62 -1.16 -16.92
C SER A 141 4.49 -0.20 -16.53
N ILE A 142 4.10 -0.21 -15.26
CA ILE A 142 3.01 0.61 -14.71
C ILE A 142 3.46 2.06 -14.50
N ASN A 143 4.54 2.27 -13.75
CA ASN A 143 4.97 3.63 -13.42
C ASN A 143 5.67 4.39 -14.56
N ARG A 144 5.85 3.71 -15.70
CA ARG A 144 6.22 4.34 -16.97
C ARG A 144 5.11 5.22 -17.54
N ILE A 145 3.85 4.91 -17.27
CA ILE A 145 2.69 5.53 -17.91
C ILE A 145 1.77 6.29 -16.94
N TYR A 146 1.83 6.01 -15.64
CA TYR A 146 0.94 6.64 -14.65
C TYR A 146 1.55 7.80 -13.85
N GLY A 147 2.77 8.22 -14.17
CA GLY A 147 3.31 9.53 -13.83
C GLY A 147 4.72 9.56 -13.26
N PHE A 148 5.20 8.50 -12.60
CA PHE A 148 6.47 8.51 -11.89
C PHE A 148 7.68 8.65 -12.83
N TYR A 149 7.66 7.96 -13.97
CA TYR A 149 8.69 8.13 -15.00
C TYR A 149 8.78 9.58 -15.48
N ASP A 150 7.64 10.21 -15.77
CA ASP A 150 7.60 11.59 -16.23
C ASP A 150 8.04 12.56 -15.12
N GLU A 151 7.70 12.28 -13.86
CA GLU A 151 8.17 13.05 -12.72
C GLU A 151 9.70 12.98 -12.58
N CYS A 152 10.28 11.77 -12.63
CA CYS A 152 11.72 11.53 -12.58
C CYS A 152 12.43 12.21 -13.76
N LYS A 153 11.95 12.01 -14.99
CA LYS A 153 12.51 12.60 -16.21
C LYS A 153 12.49 14.13 -16.17
N ARG A 154 11.41 14.72 -15.67
CA ARG A 154 11.23 16.19 -15.61
C ARG A 154 12.10 16.83 -14.54
N ARG A 155 12.28 16.18 -13.38
CA ARG A 155 12.99 16.76 -12.22
C ARG A 155 14.46 16.40 -12.18
N PHE A 156 14.82 15.25 -12.74
CA PHE A 156 16.17 14.70 -12.74
C PHE A 156 16.46 14.14 -14.13
N ASN A 157 16.43 12.82 -14.28
CA ASN A 157 16.67 12.15 -15.55
C ASN A 157 16.11 10.71 -15.54
N VAL A 158 16.12 10.08 -16.71
CA VAL A 158 15.66 8.69 -16.90
C VAL A 158 16.53 7.67 -16.17
N LYS A 159 17.82 7.95 -15.95
CA LYS A 159 18.70 7.03 -15.20
C LYS A 159 18.27 6.93 -13.74
N LEU A 160 17.75 8.01 -13.15
CA LEU A 160 17.25 7.98 -11.78
C LEU A 160 15.99 7.10 -11.67
N TRP A 161 15.07 7.18 -12.63
CA TRP A 161 13.92 6.28 -12.69
C TRP A 161 14.33 4.80 -12.74
N LYS A 162 15.33 4.45 -13.56
CA LYS A 162 15.89 3.09 -13.58
C LYS A 162 16.45 2.65 -12.23
N THR A 163 17.13 3.56 -11.52
CA THR A 163 17.62 3.28 -10.15
C THR A 163 16.48 3.03 -9.17
N PHE A 164 15.34 3.72 -9.30
CA PHE A 164 14.14 3.37 -8.53
C PHE A 164 13.58 2.00 -8.93
N THR A 165 13.52 1.68 -10.22
CA THR A 165 13.11 0.34 -10.70
C THR A 165 13.97 -0.76 -10.08
N ASP A 166 15.29 -0.61 -10.06
CA ASP A 166 16.20 -1.58 -9.45
C ASP A 166 15.92 -1.77 -7.95
N CYS A 167 15.58 -0.69 -7.24
CA CYS A 167 15.16 -0.74 -5.84
C CYS A 167 13.80 -1.43 -5.67
N PHE A 168 12.80 -1.06 -6.46
CA PHE A 168 11.44 -1.62 -6.41
C PHE A 168 11.41 -3.11 -6.69
N ASN A 169 12.26 -3.58 -7.60
CA ASN A 169 12.42 -5.01 -7.91
C ASN A 169 12.88 -5.86 -6.71
N CYS A 170 13.33 -5.23 -5.62
CA CYS A 170 13.80 -5.89 -4.40
C CYS A 170 12.82 -5.81 -3.22
N LEU A 171 11.70 -5.07 -3.35
CA LEU A 171 10.72 -4.95 -2.27
C LEU A 171 10.13 -6.32 -1.90
N PRO A 172 9.91 -6.60 -0.60
CA PRO A 172 9.13 -7.75 -0.15
C PRO A 172 7.67 -7.61 -0.62
N VAL A 173 6.97 -8.73 -0.77
CA VAL A 173 5.64 -8.73 -1.43
C VAL A 173 4.50 -9.06 -0.45
N ALA A 174 4.82 -9.60 0.71
CA ALA A 174 3.86 -9.88 1.76
C ALA A 174 4.49 -9.74 3.16
N ALA A 175 3.64 -9.61 4.17
CA ALA A 175 4.03 -9.71 5.57
C ALA A 175 3.03 -10.57 6.34
N LEU A 176 3.50 -11.26 7.37
CA LEU A 176 2.71 -12.02 8.32
C LEU A 176 2.93 -11.41 9.70
N ILE A 177 1.86 -10.88 10.31
CA ILE A 177 1.90 -10.27 11.64
C ILE A 177 1.39 -11.29 12.66
N ASP A 178 2.24 -11.61 13.63
CA ASP A 178 1.96 -12.55 14.74
C ASP A 178 1.33 -13.87 14.29
N ASP A 179 1.73 -14.39 13.13
CA ASP A 179 1.19 -15.59 12.48
C ASP A 179 -0.33 -15.57 12.19
N LYS A 180 -1.01 -14.43 12.39
CA LYS A 180 -2.49 -14.33 12.30
C LYS A 180 -2.99 -13.39 11.21
N ILE A 181 -2.23 -12.37 10.83
CA ILE A 181 -2.66 -11.38 9.82
C ILE A 181 -1.72 -11.43 8.62
N LEU A 182 -2.22 -11.93 7.48
CA LEU A 182 -1.47 -11.93 6.23
C LEU A 182 -1.73 -10.65 5.44
N CYS A 183 -0.67 -9.92 5.14
CA CYS A 183 -0.68 -8.63 4.50
C CYS A 183 -0.07 -8.69 3.08
N MET A 184 -0.74 -8.10 2.09
CA MET A 184 -0.21 -7.93 0.72
C MET A 184 -0.90 -6.74 0.02
N HIS A 185 -0.43 -6.32 -1.14
CA HIS A 185 -1.08 -5.22 -1.88
C HIS A 185 -2.40 -5.67 -2.54
N GLY A 186 -2.27 -6.67 -3.42
CA GLY A 186 -3.30 -7.32 -4.21
C GLY A 186 -4.17 -8.21 -3.33
N GLY A 187 -4.07 -9.51 -3.52
CA GLY A 187 -4.86 -10.45 -2.74
C GLY A 187 -4.40 -11.88 -2.98
N LEU A 188 -5.31 -12.82 -2.76
CA LEU A 188 -5.01 -14.23 -2.87
C LEU A 188 -4.72 -14.65 -4.31
N SER A 189 -3.94 -15.72 -4.47
CA SER A 189 -3.66 -16.35 -5.76
C SER A 189 -4.18 -17.79 -5.79
N PRO A 190 -4.70 -18.29 -6.92
CA PRO A 190 -4.98 -19.72 -7.08
C PRO A 190 -3.71 -20.57 -6.96
N ASP A 191 -2.54 -19.98 -7.20
CA ASP A 191 -1.24 -20.64 -7.08
C ASP A 191 -0.70 -20.62 -5.64
N LEU A 192 -1.29 -19.83 -4.73
CA LEU A 192 -0.86 -19.73 -3.34
C LEU A 192 -1.44 -20.88 -2.52
N THR A 193 -0.67 -21.94 -2.37
CA THR A 193 -1.05 -23.13 -1.59
C THR A 193 -0.38 -23.20 -0.22
N ASN A 194 0.80 -22.58 -0.07
CA ASN A 194 1.58 -22.46 1.15
C ASN A 194 2.46 -21.20 1.12
N LEU A 195 2.83 -20.69 2.29
CA LEU A 195 3.60 -19.44 2.41
C LEU A 195 5.05 -19.55 1.94
N ASP A 196 5.63 -20.75 1.88
CA ASP A 196 7.01 -20.93 1.38
C ASP A 196 7.12 -20.56 -0.11
N GLN A 197 6.02 -20.62 -0.86
CA GLN A 197 5.99 -20.11 -2.23
C GLN A 197 6.30 -18.61 -2.28
N ILE A 198 5.83 -17.82 -1.31
CA ILE A 198 6.13 -16.39 -1.21
C ILE A 198 7.59 -16.18 -0.77
N ARG A 199 8.05 -16.94 0.24
CA ARG A 199 9.43 -16.88 0.75
C ARG A 199 10.47 -17.14 -0.34
N ASN A 200 10.16 -18.03 -1.27
CA ASN A 200 11.07 -18.48 -2.33
C ASN A 200 10.96 -17.68 -3.65
N LEU A 201 10.09 -16.67 -3.73
CA LEU A 201 10.07 -15.79 -4.91
C LEU A 201 11.42 -15.08 -5.08
N PRO A 202 12.00 -15.08 -6.29
CA PRO A 202 13.32 -14.51 -6.51
C PRO A 202 13.29 -12.99 -6.43
N ARG A 203 14.38 -12.39 -5.92
CA ARG A 203 14.64 -10.95 -5.98
C ARG A 203 16.10 -10.69 -6.39
N PRO A 204 16.39 -9.66 -7.19
CA PRO A 204 15.44 -8.74 -7.83
C PRO A 204 14.61 -9.40 -8.93
N THR A 205 13.35 -9.00 -9.07
CA THR A 205 12.47 -9.47 -10.16
C THR A 205 11.53 -8.36 -10.64
N ASP A 206 11.18 -8.36 -11.93
CA ASP A 206 10.02 -7.61 -12.42
C ASP A 206 8.72 -8.35 -12.06
N ILE A 207 7.59 -7.66 -12.14
CA ILE A 207 6.26 -8.26 -11.96
C ILE A 207 5.88 -8.95 -13.29
N PRO A 208 5.64 -10.28 -13.30
CA PRO A 208 5.17 -10.98 -14.49
C PRO A 208 3.71 -10.64 -14.81
N ASP A 209 3.29 -10.90 -16.05
CA ASP A 209 1.90 -10.67 -16.49
C ASP A 209 0.89 -11.68 -15.91
N SER A 210 1.36 -12.75 -15.26
CA SER A 210 0.53 -13.78 -14.61
C SER A 210 1.32 -14.57 -13.54
N GLY A 211 0.59 -15.37 -12.76
CA GLY A 211 1.14 -16.24 -11.71
C GLY A 211 1.23 -15.58 -10.34
N LEU A 212 1.73 -16.32 -9.35
CA LEU A 212 1.72 -15.93 -7.94
C LEU A 212 2.11 -14.47 -7.66
N LEU A 213 3.26 -14.00 -8.16
CA LEU A 213 3.72 -12.62 -7.92
C LEU A 213 2.78 -11.58 -8.52
N CYS A 214 2.21 -11.86 -9.70
CA CYS A 214 1.21 -11.00 -10.32
C CYS A 214 -0.02 -10.91 -9.41
N ASP A 215 -0.53 -12.06 -8.97
CA ASP A 215 -1.78 -12.15 -8.22
C ASP A 215 -1.71 -11.51 -6.82
N LEU A 216 -0.57 -11.66 -6.13
CA LEU A 216 -0.31 -11.00 -4.84
C LEU A 216 -0.36 -9.47 -4.94
N LEU A 217 -0.23 -8.91 -6.14
CA LEU A 217 -0.18 -7.47 -6.39
C LEU A 217 -1.41 -6.94 -7.16
N TRP A 218 -2.21 -7.80 -7.79
CA TRP A 218 -3.27 -7.40 -8.71
C TRP A 218 -4.66 -7.99 -8.45
N SER A 219 -4.76 -9.09 -7.71
CA SER A 219 -6.07 -9.72 -7.50
C SER A 219 -6.97 -8.88 -6.59
N ASP A 220 -8.28 -9.04 -6.75
CA ASP A 220 -9.30 -8.30 -5.99
C ASP A 220 -10.36 -9.24 -5.39
N PRO A 221 -10.87 -8.94 -4.18
CA PRO A 221 -12.05 -9.61 -3.66
C PRO A 221 -13.31 -9.19 -4.44
N ASP A 222 -14.21 -10.14 -4.69
CA ASP A 222 -15.51 -9.90 -5.31
C ASP A 222 -16.61 -10.68 -4.57
N LYS A 223 -17.63 -9.97 -4.09
CA LYS A 223 -18.72 -10.53 -3.28
C LYS A 223 -19.76 -11.28 -4.11
N ASP A 224 -19.82 -11.02 -5.41
CA ASP A 224 -20.86 -11.52 -6.30
C ASP A 224 -20.44 -12.83 -6.99
N ILE A 225 -19.25 -13.35 -6.68
CA ILE A 225 -18.73 -14.61 -7.22
C ILE A 225 -18.49 -15.68 -6.15
N LYS A 226 -18.37 -16.91 -6.61
CA LYS A 226 -17.89 -18.05 -5.82
C LYS A 226 -16.63 -18.61 -6.49
N GLY A 227 -15.58 -18.84 -5.72
CA GLY A 227 -14.30 -19.31 -6.23
C GLY A 227 -13.48 -18.20 -6.88
N TRP A 228 -12.90 -18.48 -8.07
CA TRP A 228 -12.06 -17.55 -8.82
C TRP A 228 -12.81 -17.02 -10.04
N GLY A 229 -12.70 -15.72 -10.31
CA GLY A 229 -13.30 -15.03 -11.44
C GLY A 229 -12.28 -14.30 -12.30
N MET A 230 -12.71 -13.82 -13.47
CA MET A 230 -11.91 -12.92 -14.30
C MET A 230 -11.91 -11.53 -13.67
N ASN A 231 -10.76 -10.86 -13.66
CA ASN A 231 -10.65 -9.49 -13.17
C ASN A 231 -10.88 -8.48 -14.30
N ASP A 232 -11.77 -7.50 -14.07
CA ASP A 232 -12.08 -6.42 -15.02
C ASP A 232 -10.87 -5.52 -15.34
N ARG A 233 -9.81 -5.57 -14.52
CA ARG A 233 -8.53 -4.93 -14.81
C ARG A 233 -7.80 -5.54 -16.01
N GLY A 234 -8.22 -6.73 -16.46
CA GLY A 234 -7.57 -7.48 -17.55
C GLY A 234 -6.26 -8.17 -17.14
N VAL A 235 -5.99 -8.25 -15.84
CA VAL A 235 -4.81 -8.89 -15.24
C VAL A 235 -5.22 -9.58 -13.94
N SER A 236 -4.62 -10.74 -13.64
CA SER A 236 -4.93 -11.56 -12.47
C SER A 236 -6.42 -11.98 -12.39
N TYR A 237 -6.90 -12.25 -11.18
CA TYR A 237 -8.20 -12.85 -10.87
C TYR A 237 -8.98 -12.01 -9.87
N THR A 238 -10.29 -12.25 -9.81
CA THR A 238 -11.11 -11.94 -8.65
C THR A 238 -11.29 -13.19 -7.79
N PHE A 239 -11.53 -13.03 -6.49
CA PHE A 239 -11.80 -14.16 -5.59
C PHE A 239 -12.98 -13.91 -4.64
N GLY A 240 -13.79 -14.96 -4.45
CA GLY A 240 -14.99 -14.92 -3.62
C GLY A 240 -14.71 -15.03 -2.12
N PRO A 241 -15.72 -14.77 -1.26
CA PRO A 241 -15.60 -14.94 0.19
C PRO A 241 -15.20 -16.35 0.60
N ASP A 242 -15.62 -17.37 -0.17
CA ASP A 242 -15.29 -18.77 0.06
C ASP A 242 -13.78 -19.03 -0.03
N LYS A 243 -13.07 -18.31 -0.90
CA LYS A 243 -11.61 -18.45 -1.05
C LYS A 243 -10.83 -17.82 0.10
N VAL A 244 -11.34 -16.71 0.65
CA VAL A 244 -10.79 -16.11 1.87
C VAL A 244 -10.94 -17.07 3.05
N ALA A 245 -12.15 -17.58 3.27
CA ALA A 245 -12.44 -18.49 4.37
C ALA A 245 -11.63 -19.79 4.27
N GLU A 246 -11.54 -20.39 3.08
CA GLU A 246 -10.73 -21.59 2.80
C GLU A 246 -9.26 -21.36 3.11
N PHE A 247 -8.69 -20.24 2.64
CA PHE A 247 -7.27 -19.93 2.82
C PHE A 247 -6.91 -19.73 4.30
N LEU A 248 -7.69 -18.94 5.02
CA LEU A 248 -7.47 -18.64 6.44
C LEU A 248 -7.62 -19.89 7.30
N MET A 249 -8.66 -20.69 7.06
CA MET A 249 -8.87 -21.95 7.77
C MET A 249 -7.71 -22.93 7.56
N LYS A 250 -7.22 -23.04 6.31
CA LYS A 250 -6.11 -23.94 5.97
C LYS A 250 -4.78 -23.49 6.60
N SER A 251 -4.59 -22.19 6.76
CA SER A 251 -3.32 -21.59 7.19
C SER A 251 -3.29 -21.20 8.67
N ASP A 252 -4.37 -21.47 9.42
CA ASP A 252 -4.57 -21.05 10.82
C ASP A 252 -4.37 -19.54 11.05
N MET A 253 -4.91 -18.73 10.13
CA MET A 253 -4.87 -17.27 10.19
C MET A 253 -6.27 -16.70 10.39
N ASP A 254 -6.34 -15.45 10.86
CA ASP A 254 -7.61 -14.82 11.21
C ASP A 254 -8.02 -13.72 10.23
N LEU A 255 -7.05 -13.06 9.58
CA LEU A 255 -7.31 -11.90 8.73
C LEU A 255 -6.37 -11.81 7.53
N VAL A 256 -6.93 -11.46 6.37
CA VAL A 256 -6.18 -10.91 5.22
C VAL A 256 -6.29 -9.38 5.25
N CYS A 257 -5.17 -8.68 5.23
CA CYS A 257 -5.12 -7.23 5.12
C CYS A 257 -4.52 -6.81 3.77
N ARG A 258 -5.24 -6.01 2.99
CA ARG A 258 -4.84 -5.62 1.64
C ARG A 258 -5.13 -4.18 1.26
N ALA A 259 -4.74 -3.72 0.07
CA ALA A 259 -4.91 -2.33 -0.39
C ALA A 259 -5.55 -2.19 -1.79
N HIS A 260 -4.96 -1.46 -2.75
CA HIS A 260 -5.21 -1.48 -4.22
C HIS A 260 -6.61 -1.07 -4.74
N GLN A 261 -7.64 -1.07 -3.90
CA GLN A 261 -9.00 -0.61 -4.23
C GLN A 261 -9.35 0.60 -3.38
N VAL A 262 -9.80 1.67 -4.04
CA VAL A 262 -10.36 2.85 -3.36
C VAL A 262 -11.66 2.42 -2.67
N VAL A 263 -11.75 2.70 -1.37
CA VAL A 263 -12.93 2.40 -0.54
C VAL A 263 -13.37 3.68 0.20
N GLU A 264 -14.68 3.87 0.36
CA GLU A 264 -15.28 5.15 0.77
C GLU A 264 -14.71 5.70 2.08
N ASP A 265 -14.64 4.87 3.13
CA ASP A 265 -14.15 5.26 4.46
C ASP A 265 -12.64 5.08 4.64
N GLY A 266 -11.90 4.77 3.56
CA GLY A 266 -10.48 4.42 3.60
C GLY A 266 -10.20 3.02 4.14
N TYR A 267 -11.20 2.31 4.64
CA TYR A 267 -11.14 0.87 4.90
C TYR A 267 -12.49 0.21 4.56
N GLU A 268 -12.47 -1.07 4.18
CA GLU A 268 -13.69 -1.86 3.94
C GLU A 268 -13.46 -3.32 4.31
N PHE A 269 -14.41 -3.92 5.03
CA PHE A 269 -14.38 -5.34 5.36
C PHE A 269 -15.06 -6.18 4.27
N PHE A 270 -14.54 -7.38 4.09
CA PHE A 270 -15.04 -8.41 3.19
C PHE A 270 -15.07 -9.77 3.90
N ALA A 271 -15.85 -10.72 3.37
CA ALA A 271 -15.95 -12.10 3.88
C ALA A 271 -16.14 -12.18 5.41
N GLU A 272 -17.22 -11.59 5.94
CA GLU A 272 -17.50 -11.61 7.39
C GLU A 272 -16.35 -11.06 8.25
N ARG A 273 -15.65 -10.03 7.74
CA ARG A 273 -14.48 -9.38 8.36
C ARG A 273 -13.19 -10.21 8.36
N GLN A 274 -13.15 -11.31 7.61
CA GLN A 274 -11.95 -12.10 7.39
C GLN A 274 -10.96 -11.47 6.40
N LEU A 275 -11.39 -10.46 5.64
CA LEU A 275 -10.50 -9.62 4.84
C LEU A 275 -10.82 -8.15 5.07
N VAL A 276 -9.79 -7.31 5.11
CA VAL A 276 -9.91 -5.85 5.12
C VAL A 276 -9.10 -5.24 3.99
N THR A 277 -9.72 -4.33 3.25
CA THR A 277 -9.07 -3.43 2.30
C THR A 277 -8.77 -2.12 3.02
N ILE A 278 -7.54 -1.60 2.90
CA ILE A 278 -7.09 -0.30 3.43
C ILE A 278 -6.62 0.57 2.28
N PHE A 279 -7.10 1.81 2.22
CA PHE A 279 -6.66 2.80 1.26
C PHE A 279 -6.31 4.09 2.01
N SER A 280 -5.10 4.61 1.84
CA SER A 280 -4.56 5.68 2.70
C SER A 280 -4.48 7.06 2.02
N ALA A 281 -4.86 7.16 0.72
CA ALA A 281 -4.89 8.40 -0.03
C ALA A 281 -6.31 9.03 -0.05
N PRO A 282 -6.62 10.02 0.80
CA PRO A 282 -7.95 10.66 0.81
C PRO A 282 -8.18 11.50 -0.45
N ASN A 283 -9.44 11.58 -0.89
CA ASN A 283 -9.86 12.30 -2.09
C ASN A 283 -8.95 11.95 -3.28
N TYR A 284 -8.86 10.65 -3.54
CA TYR A 284 -7.90 10.08 -4.48
C TYR A 284 -8.02 10.73 -5.87
N CYS A 285 -6.86 11.08 -6.46
CA CYS A 285 -6.76 11.82 -7.73
C CYS A 285 -7.52 13.16 -7.79
N GLY A 286 -8.17 13.62 -6.70
CA GLY A 286 -9.12 14.72 -6.74
C GLY A 286 -10.44 14.41 -7.45
N GLU A 287 -10.71 13.13 -7.72
CA GLU A 287 -11.89 12.65 -8.45
C GLU A 287 -12.84 11.87 -7.54
N PHE A 288 -12.31 11.24 -6.50
CA PHE A 288 -13.08 10.51 -5.49
C PHE A 288 -13.29 11.37 -4.24
N ASP A 289 -14.33 11.06 -3.46
CA ASP A 289 -14.66 11.68 -2.18
C ASP A 289 -14.28 10.80 -0.98
N ASN A 290 -13.49 9.75 -1.21
CA ASN A 290 -13.06 8.79 -0.21
C ASN A 290 -12.22 9.42 0.91
N ALA A 291 -12.31 8.88 2.11
CA ALA A 291 -11.31 9.08 3.16
C ALA A 291 -10.08 8.18 2.92
N GLY A 292 -8.99 8.50 3.61
CA GLY A 292 -7.88 7.57 3.81
C GLY A 292 -8.01 6.91 5.19
N ALA A 293 -7.47 5.73 5.39
CA ALA A 293 -7.36 5.13 6.72
C ALA A 293 -5.98 4.51 6.96
N MET A 294 -5.67 4.27 8.23
CA MET A 294 -4.64 3.34 8.67
C MET A 294 -5.23 2.41 9.74
N MET A 295 -4.86 1.14 9.70
CA MET A 295 -5.24 0.16 10.72
C MET A 295 -4.14 0.09 11.78
N SER A 296 -4.49 0.25 13.05
CA SER A 296 -3.58 -0.02 14.17
C SER A 296 -3.89 -1.39 14.73
N VAL A 297 -2.87 -2.23 14.80
CA VAL A 297 -2.90 -3.55 15.46
C VAL A 297 -2.11 -3.39 16.76
N ASP A 298 -2.73 -3.67 17.90
CA ASP A 298 -2.04 -3.64 19.19
C ASP A 298 -1.48 -5.01 19.58
N GLU A 299 -0.79 -5.09 20.72
CA GLU A 299 -0.16 -6.32 21.25
C GLU A 299 -1.15 -7.48 21.48
N THR A 300 -2.45 -7.20 21.53
CA THR A 300 -3.52 -8.22 21.66
C THR A 300 -4.14 -8.61 20.33
N LEU A 301 -3.58 -8.12 19.22
CA LEU A 301 -4.12 -8.20 17.86
C LEU A 301 -5.49 -7.53 17.69
N MET A 302 -5.83 -6.59 18.58
CA MET A 302 -7.02 -5.78 18.39
C MET A 302 -6.76 -4.78 17.27
N CYS A 303 -7.55 -4.89 16.20
CA CYS A 303 -7.52 -3.97 15.06
C CYS A 303 -8.44 -2.78 15.30
N SER A 304 -7.92 -1.57 15.12
CA SER A 304 -8.67 -0.31 15.16
C SER A 304 -8.29 0.59 13.96
N PHE A 305 -9.17 1.50 13.55
CA PHE A 305 -8.96 2.31 12.35
C PHE A 305 -8.86 3.80 12.68
N GLN A 306 -7.82 4.46 12.18
CA GLN A 306 -7.70 5.92 12.22
C GLN A 306 -8.00 6.48 10.83
N ILE A 307 -9.10 7.21 10.71
CA ILE A 307 -9.62 7.72 9.43
C ILE A 307 -9.14 9.15 9.18
N LEU A 308 -8.45 9.37 8.07
CA LEU A 308 -8.02 10.65 7.56
C LEU A 308 -9.02 11.17 6.52
N LYS A 309 -9.91 12.07 6.93
CA LYS A 309 -10.84 12.72 6.00
C LYS A 309 -10.11 13.64 5.02
N PRO A 310 -10.66 13.85 3.80
CA PRO A 310 -10.17 14.85 2.87
C PRO A 310 -9.99 16.20 3.55
N ALA A 311 -8.89 16.90 3.26
CA ALA A 311 -8.71 18.23 3.78
C ALA A 311 -9.81 19.15 3.22
N GLU A 312 -10.57 19.82 4.10
CA GLU A 312 -11.53 20.84 3.66
C GLU A 312 -10.79 21.90 2.83
N LYS A 313 -11.30 22.21 1.63
CA LYS A 313 -10.86 23.39 0.87
C LYS A 313 -11.34 24.66 1.60
N ARG A 314 -10.70 25.04 2.70
CA ARG A 314 -11.06 26.28 3.41
C ARG A 314 -10.51 27.50 2.68
N PHE A 315 -11.40 28.30 2.10
CA PHE A 315 -11.18 29.73 1.98
C PHE A 315 -11.25 30.34 3.39
N GLY A 316 -10.07 30.65 3.96
CA GLY A 316 -9.88 31.55 5.11
C GLY A 316 -10.75 31.34 6.35
N ALA A 317 -10.30 30.49 7.30
CA ALA A 317 -10.48 30.69 8.74
C ALA A 317 -9.72 29.61 9.53
N SER A 318 -9.20 29.99 10.69
CA SER A 318 -8.37 29.22 11.63
C SER A 318 -8.96 27.85 12.01
N PHE A 319 -8.05 26.88 12.18
CA PHE A 319 -8.37 25.53 12.61
C PHE A 319 -8.73 25.50 14.11
N GLN A 320 -9.87 24.92 14.43
CA GLN A 320 -10.07 24.16 15.66
C GLN A 320 -10.15 22.69 15.25
N VAL A 321 -9.27 21.87 15.81
CA VAL A 321 -9.28 20.41 15.62
C VAL A 321 -10.42 19.86 16.48
N HIS A 322 -11.36 19.14 15.88
CA HIS A 322 -12.34 18.35 16.62
C HIS A 322 -11.87 16.90 16.62
N HIS A 323 -11.46 16.44 17.81
CA HIS A 323 -11.19 15.04 18.09
C HIS A 323 -12.49 14.25 18.03
N LYS A 324 -12.59 13.34 17.07
CA LYS A 324 -13.53 12.22 17.13
C LYS A 324 -12.73 10.94 16.93
N GLU A 325 -12.40 10.28 18.04
CA GLU A 325 -11.99 8.88 18.02
C GLU A 325 -13.25 8.04 17.78
N ASN A 326 -13.31 7.36 16.63
CA ASN A 326 -14.26 6.28 16.44
C ASN A 326 -13.54 4.98 16.80
N HIS A 327 -13.61 4.58 18.07
CA HIS A 327 -13.11 3.29 18.54
C HIS A 327 -14.06 2.18 18.07
N LEU A 328 -13.78 1.58 16.91
CA LEU A 328 -14.26 0.24 16.58
C LEU A 328 -13.15 -0.72 17.01
N ALA A 329 -13.20 -1.16 18.26
CA ALA A 329 -12.36 -2.22 18.81
C ALA A 329 -12.93 -3.59 18.41
N MET A 330 -12.08 -4.50 17.94
CA MET A 330 -12.45 -5.89 17.68
C MET A 330 -11.53 -6.86 18.42
N GLU A 331 -12.10 -7.69 19.29
CA GLU A 331 -11.43 -8.87 19.83
C GLU A 331 -11.47 -9.99 18.78
N MET A 332 -10.32 -10.58 18.47
CA MET A 332 -10.22 -11.76 17.61
C MET A 332 -10.81 -12.97 18.36
N LEU A 333 -11.84 -13.61 17.80
CA LEU A 333 -12.57 -14.70 18.45
C LEU A 333 -11.69 -15.96 18.55
N SER A 334 -11.26 -16.27 19.78
CA SER A 334 -10.72 -17.58 20.15
C SER A 334 -11.72 -18.70 19.82
N SER A 335 -11.35 -19.61 18.92
CA SER A 335 -12.16 -20.74 18.51
C SER A 335 -12.23 -21.84 19.59
N LYS A 336 -13.45 -22.15 20.06
CA LYS A 336 -13.80 -23.46 20.64
C LYS A 336 -15.09 -23.97 20.00
N PRO A 337 -15.21 -25.27 19.69
CA PRO A 337 -16.38 -25.79 18.97
C PRO A 337 -17.44 -26.25 19.97
N HIS A 338 -18.68 -25.74 19.93
CA HIS A 338 -19.85 -26.48 20.44
C HIS A 338 -21.19 -26.03 19.79
N GLN A 339 -21.76 -26.97 19.04
CA GLN A 339 -23.16 -27.38 18.86
C GLN A 339 -24.36 -26.48 19.28
N HIS A 340 -25.25 -26.30 18.28
CA HIS A 340 -26.72 -26.22 18.29
C HIS A 340 -27.47 -25.20 19.18
N SER A 341 -28.21 -24.28 18.53
CA SER A 341 -29.68 -24.16 18.63
C SER A 341 -30.21 -23.03 17.73
N ALA A 342 -31.40 -23.24 17.17
CA ALA A 342 -32.06 -22.39 16.19
C ALA A 342 -32.91 -21.25 16.80
N ALA A 343 -33.19 -20.27 15.94
CA ALA A 343 -34.34 -19.35 15.89
C ALA A 343 -34.42 -18.17 16.88
N ALA A 344 -34.31 -16.96 16.33
CA ALA A 344 -35.37 -15.94 16.40
C ALA A 344 -35.11 -14.78 15.42
N ASN A 345 -36.04 -14.60 14.48
CA ASN A 345 -36.23 -13.40 13.65
C ASN A 345 -36.62 -12.18 14.52
N MET A 346 -36.32 -10.95 14.08
CA MET A 346 -37.33 -10.01 13.53
C MET A 346 -36.77 -8.58 13.28
N MET A 347 -37.00 -8.09 12.05
CA MET A 347 -37.23 -6.70 11.62
C MET A 347 -36.33 -5.55 12.11
N VAL A 348 -35.56 -4.96 11.18
CA VAL A 348 -35.77 -3.57 10.76
C VAL A 348 -35.52 -3.49 9.25
N HIS A 349 -36.51 -3.02 8.49
CA HIS A 349 -36.44 -2.80 7.05
C HIS A 349 -36.76 -1.33 6.74
N VAL A 350 -36.10 -0.82 5.69
CA VAL A 350 -36.41 0.38 4.89
C VAL A 350 -35.94 1.73 5.44
N SER A 351 -34.85 2.26 4.87
CA SER A 351 -34.91 3.37 3.89
C SER A 351 -33.52 3.96 3.60
N CYS A 352 -32.99 3.74 2.38
CA CYS A 352 -32.45 4.81 1.51
C CYS A 352 -31.96 4.19 0.18
N PHE A 353 -32.89 3.96 -0.76
CA PHE A 353 -32.58 3.78 -2.17
C PHE A 353 -33.00 5.08 -2.87
N LYS A 354 -32.03 5.89 -3.32
CA LYS A 354 -32.15 6.91 -4.38
C LYS A 354 -30.78 7.55 -4.59
N GLY A 355 -30.03 7.09 -5.60
CA GLY A 355 -28.74 7.69 -5.92
C GLY A 355 -27.96 7.13 -7.11
N MET A 356 -28.46 6.14 -7.87
CA MET A 356 -27.77 5.61 -9.05
C MET A 356 -28.45 6.04 -10.36
N GLY A 357 -28.34 7.33 -10.69
CA GLY A 357 -29.05 7.85 -11.86
C GLY A 357 -28.51 9.15 -12.45
N TYR A 358 -27.20 9.41 -12.42
CA TYR A 358 -26.63 10.60 -13.08
C TYR A 358 -25.17 10.40 -13.54
N LEU A 359 -24.88 9.41 -14.39
CA LEU A 359 -23.68 9.48 -15.27
C LEU A 359 -23.77 8.55 -16.51
N MET A 360 -24.89 8.58 -17.23
CA MET A 360 -25.03 7.92 -18.53
C MET A 360 -25.80 8.80 -19.52
N LYS A 361 -25.34 10.05 -19.72
CA LYS A 361 -25.83 10.93 -20.81
C LYS A 361 -24.93 12.15 -21.06
N ARG A 362 -23.67 11.92 -21.42
CA ARG A 362 -22.92 12.83 -22.30
C ARG A 362 -21.65 12.15 -22.77
N LEU A 363 -21.67 11.74 -24.04
CA LEU A 363 -20.58 11.49 -24.99
C LEU A 363 -21.02 10.39 -25.98
N ARG A 364 -22.12 10.67 -26.70
CA ARG A 364 -22.30 10.19 -28.08
C ARG A 364 -22.13 11.39 -28.98
N SER A 365 -20.96 11.49 -29.60
CA SER A 365 -20.69 12.10 -30.91
C SER A 365 -19.26 12.64 -30.91
N GLN A 366 -18.30 11.80 -31.26
CA GLN A 366 -17.25 12.16 -32.21
C GLN A 366 -16.60 10.86 -32.68
N GLU A 367 -16.57 10.73 -34.01
CA GLU A 367 -16.10 9.58 -34.75
C GLU A 367 -14.57 9.49 -34.72
N LEU A 368 -14.07 8.30 -34.39
CA LEU A 368 -12.91 7.58 -34.98
C LEU A 368 -11.48 8.19 -34.85
N PRO A 369 -10.39 7.36 -34.98
CA PRO A 369 -10.36 6.01 -35.53
C PRO A 369 -9.77 4.90 -34.65
N LYS A 370 -10.23 3.70 -34.99
CA LYS A 370 -9.68 2.38 -34.71
C LYS A 370 -8.19 2.29 -35.08
N PHE A 371 -7.35 1.77 -34.19
CA PHE A 371 -6.14 0.99 -34.49
C PHE A 371 -5.94 0.01 -33.32
N ILE A 372 -6.35 -1.25 -33.47
CA ILE A 372 -5.56 -2.42 -33.89
C ILE A 372 -4.56 -2.87 -32.82
N VAL A 373 -4.91 -3.99 -32.18
CA VAL A 373 -4.04 -4.95 -31.47
C VAL A 373 -2.93 -5.42 -32.42
N TRP A 374 -1.67 -5.49 -31.96
CA TRP A 374 -0.73 -6.62 -32.16
C TRP A 374 0.58 -6.33 -31.41
N SER A 375 1.14 -7.41 -30.83
CA SER A 375 2.45 -7.63 -30.19
C SER A 375 2.78 -6.86 -28.91
#